data_AF-A0A4Y8R2V2-F1
#
_entry.id   AF-A0A4Y8R2V2-F1
#
_cell.length_a   1.000
_cell.length_b   1.000
_cell.length_c   1.000
_cell.angle_alpha   90.00
_cell.angle_beta   90.00
_cell.angle_gamma   90.00
#
_symmetry.space_group_name_H-M   'P 1'
#
loop_
_entity.id
_entity.type
_entity.pdbx_description
1 polymer ?
#
loop_
_entity_poly.entity_id
_entity_poly.type
_entity_poly.pdbx_seq_one_letter_code
_entity_poly.pdbx_strand_id
1 'polypeptide(L)'
;MVEPSGLLHKLVTWPGCRVTRCTLPGCTHGQGSGDRSHIVEDPVADKSKKSRKKSKARTKQRQSKHVAADIGVEIVRRKLPLQWVARPINPDYGLDLHVEVFEPDDDDPTSGNTLGEHLYVQVKATKSVELKRVTVRSRRNVAKCEPETQSGEPIEIEVAKFALDTETLLTVEAMGAAVPVLLCYVDLSAEKVYYVCLNDYITKALLPYKPTYEGQGSVTIMIPSWNVLDCTDPSITYLWLLARRGKYYAAFNMFGYQYNELMWAQSEHPNLVHEDHPEMVLPAAEMLTMARSFLRSALRLSIWGPAGPGYWAPLGDVQKHLLFLQEHLPPAGRLLPAVEVAQYQHYLLDGFRRAANLGRMYEELVREWRMPTALAALLDFDEGNKYNPPDYAP
;
A
#
# COMPACT_ATOMS: atom_id res chain seq x y z
N MET A 1 35.48 -40.20 13.86
CA MET A 1 34.88 -41.42 13.29
C MET A 1 33.37 -41.23 13.22
N VAL A 2 32.87 -40.67 12.12
CA VAL A 2 31.94 -41.23 11.14
C VAL A 2 31.98 -40.20 10.00
N GLU A 3 32.37 -40.65 8.81
CA GLU A 3 32.59 -39.83 7.61
C GLU A 3 31.27 -39.42 6.93
N PRO A 4 31.30 -38.35 6.11
CA PRO A 4 30.19 -37.90 5.28
C PRO A 4 30.28 -38.49 3.85
N SER A 5 29.13 -38.88 3.29
CA SER A 5 28.91 -39.09 1.85
C SER A 5 27.59 -38.41 1.51
N GLY A 6 27.45 -37.45 0.60
CA GLY A 6 28.10 -37.30 -0.70
C GLY A 6 27.01 -37.44 -1.76
N LEU A 7 26.56 -36.33 -2.35
CA LEU A 7 25.91 -36.33 -3.68
C LEU A 7 25.93 -34.93 -4.30
N LEU A 8 26.76 -34.83 -5.33
CA LEU A 8 26.97 -33.71 -6.23
C LEU A 8 25.80 -33.51 -7.21
N HIS A 9 25.73 -32.25 -7.69
CA HIS A 9 25.29 -31.79 -9.01
C HIS A 9 23.94 -32.28 -9.57
N LYS A 10 23.02 -31.32 -9.74
CA LYS A 10 22.35 -31.06 -11.03
C LYS A 10 22.13 -29.55 -11.21
N LEU A 11 23.00 -28.94 -12.02
CA LEU A 11 22.77 -27.69 -12.72
C LEU A 11 21.61 -27.89 -13.69
N VAL A 12 20.57 -27.06 -13.60
CA VAL A 12 19.56 -26.91 -14.66
C VAL A 12 19.81 -25.55 -15.31
N THR A 13 20.49 -25.60 -16.45
CA THR A 13 20.61 -24.50 -17.41
C THR A 13 19.26 -24.26 -18.09
N TRP A 14 18.74 -23.04 -18.03
CA TRP A 14 17.59 -22.60 -18.84
C TRP A 14 18.10 -21.88 -20.11
N PRO A 15 17.77 -22.37 -21.32
CA PRO A 15 18.16 -21.70 -22.56
C PRO A 15 17.07 -20.74 -23.07
N GLY A 16 17.50 -19.52 -23.37
CA GLY A 16 17.14 -18.72 -24.56
C GLY A 16 15.67 -18.52 -24.92
N CYS A 17 15.12 -17.35 -24.58
CA CYS A 17 13.96 -16.80 -25.30
C CYS A 17 14.46 -15.87 -26.42
N ARG A 18 14.40 -16.35 -27.67
CA ARG A 18 14.66 -15.55 -28.87
C ARG A 18 13.46 -14.65 -29.17
N VAL A 19 13.79 -13.42 -29.53
CA VAL A 19 12.93 -12.41 -30.14
C VAL A 19 12.31 -12.95 -31.43
N THR A 20 10.99 -13.13 -31.46
CA THR A 20 10.24 -13.37 -32.70
C THR A 20 9.67 -12.06 -33.23
N ARG A 21 10.25 -11.60 -34.35
CA ARG A 21 9.67 -10.58 -35.22
C ARG A 21 8.42 -11.16 -35.88
N CYS A 22 7.28 -10.49 -35.73
CA CYS A 22 6.15 -10.64 -36.64
C CYS A 22 6.51 -10.09 -38.02
N THR A 23 6.49 -10.95 -39.03
CA THR A 23 6.47 -10.60 -40.45
C THR A 23 5.10 -10.94 -41.01
N LEU A 24 4.34 -9.94 -41.42
CA LEU A 24 3.16 -10.08 -42.28
C LEU A 24 3.57 -9.86 -43.74
N PRO A 25 3.18 -10.75 -44.66
CA PRO A 25 3.13 -10.44 -46.09
C PRO A 25 1.71 -10.60 -46.66
N GLY A 26 1.33 -9.74 -47.61
CA GLY A 26 0.24 -10.05 -48.54
C GLY A 26 -0.59 -8.89 -49.06
N CYS A 27 -0.01 -8.06 -49.94
CA CYS A 27 -0.76 -7.30 -50.93
C CYS A 27 -0.71 -8.06 -52.27
N THR A 28 -1.86 -8.36 -52.88
CA THR A 28 -2.01 -8.47 -54.34
C THR A 28 -3.42 -8.06 -54.78
N HIS A 29 -3.46 -7.31 -55.88
CA HIS A 29 -4.64 -6.86 -56.63
C HIS A 29 -5.34 -8.00 -57.40
N GLY A 30 -6.62 -7.78 -57.71
CA GLY A 30 -7.35 -8.50 -58.76
C GLY A 30 -8.69 -7.81 -59.10
N GLN A 31 -8.77 -7.23 -60.29
CA GLN A 31 -9.93 -6.58 -60.91
C GLN A 31 -10.88 -7.59 -61.60
N GLY A 32 -12.13 -7.17 -61.86
CA GLY A 32 -13.05 -7.73 -62.88
C GLY A 32 -14.48 -7.95 -62.33
N SER A 33 -15.50 -7.13 -62.62
CA SER A 33 -16.26 -6.89 -63.88
C SER A 33 -17.36 -7.94 -64.20
N GLY A 34 -18.60 -7.48 -64.39
CA GLY A 34 -19.77 -8.22 -64.92
C GLY A 34 -21.00 -8.11 -64.00
N ASP A 35 -21.94 -7.18 -64.16
CA ASP A 35 -22.96 -6.92 -65.20
C ASP A 35 -24.27 -7.76 -65.07
N ARG A 36 -25.40 -7.03 -65.11
CA ARG A 36 -26.81 -7.39 -65.42
C ARG A 36 -27.77 -8.08 -64.42
N SER A 37 -28.71 -7.25 -63.95
CA SER A 37 -30.18 -7.32 -64.03
C SER A 37 -30.95 -8.57 -63.57
N HIS A 38 -31.91 -8.39 -62.64
CA HIS A 38 -33.33 -8.68 -62.89
C HIS A 38 -34.25 -8.04 -61.83
N ILE A 39 -35.40 -7.61 -62.35
CA ILE A 39 -36.55 -6.93 -61.75
C ILE A 39 -37.39 -7.89 -60.90
N VAL A 40 -37.89 -7.46 -59.73
CA VAL A 40 -39.24 -7.77 -59.22
C VAL A 40 -39.72 -6.59 -58.35
N GLU A 41 -40.88 -6.03 -58.69
CA GLU A 41 -41.64 -5.04 -57.90
C GLU A 41 -42.62 -5.74 -56.94
N ASP A 42 -42.72 -5.17 -55.72
CA ASP A 42 -43.89 -4.94 -54.84
C ASP A 42 -44.74 -6.10 -54.27
N PRO A 43 -45.29 -5.99 -53.01
CA PRO A 43 -46.12 -4.85 -52.60
C PRO A 43 -46.05 -4.33 -51.13
N VAL A 44 -46.30 -3.02 -51.03
CA VAL A 44 -47.12 -2.26 -50.05
C VAL A 44 -47.44 -2.92 -48.69
N ALA A 45 -46.94 -2.32 -47.61
CA ALA A 45 -47.57 -2.39 -46.29
C ALA A 45 -47.54 -1.01 -45.58
N ASP A 46 -48.74 -0.52 -45.33
CA ASP A 46 -49.13 0.70 -44.63
C ASP A 46 -48.92 0.58 -43.09
N LYS A 47 -48.92 1.75 -42.42
CA LYS A 47 -49.10 2.00 -40.97
C LYS A 47 -47.88 1.95 -40.05
N SER A 48 -47.32 3.14 -39.77
CA SER A 48 -47.70 3.91 -38.58
C SER A 48 -46.68 5.03 -38.32
N LYS A 49 -47.10 6.28 -38.57
CA LYS A 49 -46.38 7.47 -38.13
C LYS A 49 -46.38 7.52 -36.60
N LYS A 50 -45.33 7.00 -35.96
CA LYS A 50 -45.02 7.32 -34.56
C LYS A 50 -44.74 8.82 -34.48
N SER A 51 -45.66 9.56 -33.86
CA SER A 51 -45.47 10.98 -33.56
C SER A 51 -44.27 11.10 -32.61
N ARG A 52 -43.14 11.51 -33.19
CA ARG A 52 -41.91 11.78 -32.45
C ARG A 52 -42.18 13.05 -31.66
N LYS A 53 -42.60 12.90 -30.40
CA LYS A 53 -42.78 13.99 -29.43
C LYS A 53 -41.49 14.81 -29.44
N LYS A 54 -41.49 15.99 -30.06
CA LYS A 54 -40.34 16.90 -30.08
C LYS A 54 -40.00 17.19 -28.62
N SER A 55 -38.89 16.64 -28.13
CA SER A 55 -38.34 17.04 -26.84
C SER A 55 -38.03 18.53 -26.94
N LYS A 56 -38.55 19.32 -26.00
CA LYS A 56 -38.17 20.73 -25.88
C LYS A 56 -36.64 20.80 -25.85
N ALA A 57 -36.06 21.63 -26.70
CA ALA A 57 -34.65 21.97 -26.60
C ALA A 57 -34.39 22.51 -25.20
N ARG A 58 -33.60 21.77 -24.42
CA ARG A 58 -33.19 22.15 -23.07
C ARG A 58 -31.75 22.62 -23.14
N THR A 59 -31.44 23.65 -22.36
CA THR A 59 -30.05 24.03 -22.09
C THR A 59 -29.31 22.87 -21.42
N LYS A 60 -27.97 22.83 -21.52
CA LYS A 60 -27.14 21.76 -20.93
C LYS A 60 -27.51 21.59 -19.46
N GLN A 61 -28.11 20.46 -19.11
CA GLN A 61 -28.48 20.14 -17.74
C GLN A 61 -27.29 19.49 -17.04
N ARG A 62 -26.93 20.02 -15.87
CA ARG A 62 -25.98 19.36 -14.98
C ARG A 62 -26.62 18.07 -14.47
N GLN A 63 -26.00 16.93 -14.76
CA GLN A 63 -26.52 15.63 -14.34
C GLN A 63 -26.44 15.50 -12.80
N SER A 64 -27.40 14.84 -12.17
CA SER A 64 -27.45 14.65 -10.71
C SER A 64 -26.18 13.99 -10.17
N LYS A 65 -25.57 13.09 -10.95
CA LYS A 65 -24.28 12.47 -10.62
C LYS A 65 -23.15 13.48 -10.46
N HIS A 66 -23.10 14.53 -11.29
CA HIS A 66 -22.10 15.59 -11.19
C HIS A 66 -22.33 16.49 -9.97
N VAL A 67 -23.57 16.62 -9.51
CA VAL A 67 -23.87 17.38 -8.28
C VAL A 67 -23.50 16.55 -7.05
N ALA A 68 -23.85 15.26 -7.06
CA ALA A 68 -23.47 14.32 -6.00
C ALA A 68 -21.95 14.21 -5.83
N ALA A 69 -21.20 14.22 -6.94
CA ALA A 69 -19.73 14.21 -6.92
C ALA A 69 -19.15 15.43 -6.20
N ASP A 70 -19.56 16.65 -6.59
CA ASP A 70 -19.11 17.89 -5.93
C ASP A 70 -19.43 17.90 -4.43
N ILE A 71 -20.66 17.56 -4.06
CA ILE A 71 -21.08 17.51 -2.65
C ILE A 71 -20.27 16.46 -1.90
N GLY A 72 -20.01 15.30 -2.52
CA GLY A 72 -19.18 14.26 -1.94
C GLY A 72 -17.76 14.74 -1.65
N VAL A 73 -17.13 15.46 -2.59
CA VAL A 73 -15.79 16.03 -2.41
C VAL A 73 -15.77 17.01 -1.24
N GLU A 74 -16.77 17.88 -1.14
CA GLU A 74 -16.88 18.83 -0.03
C GLU A 74 -17.05 18.13 1.32
N ILE A 75 -17.89 17.08 1.40
CA ILE A 75 -18.03 16.28 2.62
C ILE A 75 -16.69 15.66 3.03
N VAL A 76 -15.95 15.07 2.09
CA VAL A 76 -14.63 14.47 2.37
C VAL A 76 -13.66 15.52 2.92
N ARG A 77 -13.60 16.71 2.32
CA ARG A 77 -12.71 17.79 2.80
C ARG A 77 -13.03 18.22 4.24
N ARG A 78 -14.31 18.33 4.59
CA ARG A 78 -14.74 18.66 5.96
C ARG A 78 -14.44 17.57 6.99
N LYS A 79 -14.25 16.33 6.55
CA LYS A 79 -13.93 15.18 7.40
C LYS A 79 -12.43 14.92 7.57
N LEU A 80 -11.58 15.62 6.81
CA LEU A 80 -10.13 15.61 7.00
C LEU A 80 -9.74 16.60 8.12
N PRO A 81 -8.59 16.40 8.79
CA PRO A 81 -8.03 17.38 9.73
C PRO A 81 -7.89 18.77 9.09
N LEU A 82 -8.20 19.82 9.85
CA LEU A 82 -8.26 21.21 9.36
C LEU A 82 -6.93 21.69 8.75
N GLN A 83 -5.83 21.28 9.35
CA GLN A 83 -4.48 21.64 8.95
C GLN A 83 -4.02 20.91 7.67
N TRP A 84 -4.73 19.86 7.23
CA TRP A 84 -4.37 19.16 6.01
C TRP A 84 -4.82 19.93 4.77
N VAL A 85 -3.99 19.90 3.74
CA VAL A 85 -4.28 20.63 2.50
C VAL A 85 -4.78 19.64 1.46
N ALA A 86 -6.09 19.65 1.23
CA ALA A 86 -6.74 18.90 0.15
C ALA A 86 -6.98 19.79 -1.07
N ARG A 87 -6.25 19.52 -2.16
CA ARG A 87 -6.33 20.26 -3.43
C ARG A 87 -7.08 19.42 -4.47
N PRO A 88 -8.05 19.99 -5.21
CA PRO A 88 -8.69 19.28 -6.31
C PRO A 88 -7.69 18.99 -7.42
N ILE A 89 -7.75 17.77 -7.97
CA ILE A 89 -6.97 17.38 -9.14
C ILE A 89 -7.84 17.61 -10.38
N ASN A 90 -7.21 18.05 -11.47
CA ASN A 90 -7.93 18.17 -12.72
C ASN A 90 -8.36 16.75 -13.18
N PRO A 91 -9.65 16.53 -13.49
CA PRO A 91 -10.21 15.18 -13.62
C PRO A 91 -9.80 14.51 -14.93
N ASP A 92 -8.55 14.03 -15.00
CA ASP A 92 -8.02 13.35 -16.18
C ASP A 92 -7.87 11.82 -15.95
N TYR A 93 -7.89 11.33 -14.70
CA TYR A 93 -7.64 9.92 -14.36
C TYR A 93 -8.47 9.36 -13.19
N GLY A 94 -9.63 9.96 -12.91
CA GLY A 94 -10.57 9.45 -11.90
C GLY A 94 -10.15 9.65 -10.44
N LEU A 95 -9.09 10.43 -10.18
CA LEU A 95 -8.72 10.93 -8.86
C LEU A 95 -9.29 12.34 -8.65
N ASP A 96 -9.76 12.63 -7.45
CA ASP A 96 -10.47 13.87 -7.15
C ASP A 96 -9.65 14.83 -6.28
N LEU A 97 -8.88 14.31 -5.32
CA LEU A 97 -8.08 15.13 -4.40
C LEU A 97 -6.63 14.65 -4.30
N HIS A 98 -5.71 15.61 -4.22
CA HIS A 98 -4.36 15.45 -3.70
C HIS A 98 -4.35 16.01 -2.27
N VAL A 99 -4.01 15.18 -1.30
CA VAL A 99 -3.97 15.58 0.11
C VAL A 99 -2.52 15.59 0.57
N GLU A 100 -2.10 16.72 1.11
CA GLU A 100 -0.83 16.90 1.81
C GLU A 100 -1.10 16.92 3.32
N VAL A 101 -0.38 16.08 4.04
CA VAL A 101 -0.54 15.86 5.47
C VAL A 101 0.39 16.78 6.24
N PHE A 102 -0.17 17.44 7.26
CA PHE A 102 0.53 18.35 8.15
C PHE A 102 0.41 17.84 9.59
N GLU A 103 1.45 18.07 10.37
CA GLU A 103 1.45 17.91 11.82
C GLU A 103 1.08 19.25 12.46
N PRO A 104 0.16 19.30 13.43
CA PRO A 104 -0.11 20.52 14.19
C PRO A 104 1.17 21.06 14.82
N ASP A 105 1.31 22.38 14.90
CA ASP A 105 2.40 22.98 15.68
C ASP A 105 2.08 22.87 17.18
N ASP A 106 3.09 22.53 17.98
CA ASP A 106 2.98 22.43 19.44
C ASP A 106 2.68 23.80 20.06
N ASP A 107 3.22 24.88 19.49
CA ASP A 107 3.08 26.25 19.98
C ASP A 107 1.81 26.95 19.44
N ASP A 108 1.36 26.57 18.24
CA ASP A 108 0.14 27.11 17.61
C ASP A 108 -0.70 25.99 16.94
N PRO A 109 -1.74 25.49 17.62
CA PRO A 109 -2.64 24.46 17.09
C PRO A 109 -3.40 24.85 15.81
N THR A 110 -3.40 26.14 15.43
CA THR A 110 -4.00 26.63 14.19
C THR A 110 -3.05 26.59 12.99
N SER A 111 -1.77 26.33 13.25
CA SER A 111 -0.72 26.16 12.25
C SER A 111 -0.27 24.70 12.19
N GLY A 112 0.44 24.35 11.13
CA GLY A 112 0.97 23.00 10.98
C GLY A 112 2.23 22.95 10.13
N ASN A 113 3.12 22.04 10.50
CA ASN A 113 4.39 21.80 9.83
C ASN A 113 4.20 20.80 8.68
N THR A 114 4.76 21.14 7.51
CA THR A 114 4.73 20.22 6.37
C THR A 114 5.58 18.99 6.67
N LEU A 115 5.00 17.81 6.45
CA LEU A 115 5.71 16.55 6.57
C LEU A 115 6.27 16.07 5.22
N GLY A 116 5.88 16.68 4.10
CA GLY A 116 6.14 16.11 2.76
C GLY A 116 5.49 14.73 2.58
N GLU A 117 4.35 14.51 3.24
CA GLU A 117 3.59 13.26 3.24
C GLU A 117 2.30 13.47 2.47
N HIS A 118 1.97 12.53 1.59
CA HIS A 118 0.93 12.73 0.59
C HIS A 118 0.09 11.48 0.39
N LEU A 119 -1.18 11.69 0.09
CA LEU A 119 -2.09 10.66 -0.39
C LEU A 119 -3.01 11.23 -1.48
N TYR A 120 -3.57 10.34 -2.28
CA TYR A 120 -4.56 10.66 -3.29
C TYR A 120 -5.91 10.12 -2.86
N VAL A 121 -6.99 10.82 -3.21
CA VAL A 121 -8.35 10.39 -2.90
C VAL A 121 -9.19 10.37 -4.16
N GLN A 122 -9.90 9.26 -4.34
CA GLN A 122 -11.03 9.14 -5.25
C GLN A 122 -12.32 9.17 -4.44
N VAL A 123 -13.25 10.03 -4.83
CA VAL A 123 -14.53 10.25 -4.15
C VAL A 123 -15.66 9.69 -5.00
N LYS A 124 -16.46 8.82 -4.40
CA LYS A 124 -17.71 8.31 -4.98
C LYS A 124 -18.83 8.61 -4.01
N ALA A 125 -19.94 9.15 -4.50
CA ALA A 125 -21.06 9.55 -3.64
C ALA A 125 -22.35 8.88 -4.07
N THR A 126 -23.17 8.50 -3.09
CA THR A 126 -24.52 7.97 -3.27
C THR A 126 -25.48 8.64 -2.31
N LYS A 127 -26.79 8.59 -2.60
CA LYS A 127 -27.80 9.14 -1.70
C LYS A 127 -27.75 8.49 -0.32
N SER A 128 -27.63 7.17 -0.28
CA SER A 128 -27.46 6.40 0.95
C SER A 128 -26.69 5.12 0.68
N VAL A 129 -25.84 4.74 1.63
CA VAL A 129 -25.00 3.54 1.59
C VAL A 129 -25.69 2.41 2.34
N GLU A 130 -25.96 1.30 1.64
CA GLU A 130 -26.47 0.08 2.27
C GLU A 130 -25.30 -0.76 2.80
N LEU A 131 -25.31 -1.06 4.11
CA LEU A 131 -24.38 -1.99 4.73
C LEU A 131 -24.89 -3.43 4.61
N LYS A 132 -23.99 -4.38 4.33
CA LYS A 132 -24.31 -5.80 4.22
C LYS A 132 -23.34 -6.62 5.06
N ARG A 133 -23.87 -7.62 5.75
CA ARG A 133 -23.08 -8.62 6.45
C ARG A 133 -22.41 -9.56 5.44
N VAL A 134 -21.14 -9.83 5.65
CA VAL A 134 -20.35 -10.80 4.87
C VAL A 134 -19.49 -11.63 5.81
N THR A 135 -19.40 -12.91 5.50
CA THR A 135 -18.48 -13.82 6.17
C THR A 135 -17.07 -13.63 5.63
N VAL A 136 -16.12 -13.29 6.49
CA VAL A 136 -14.68 -13.37 6.22
C VAL A 136 -14.07 -14.48 7.06
N ARG A 137 -12.99 -15.11 6.60
CA ARG A 137 -12.33 -16.19 7.33
C ARG A 137 -10.91 -15.82 7.70
N SER A 138 -10.42 -16.34 8.82
CA SER A 138 -9.00 -16.27 9.14
C SER A 138 -8.18 -16.95 8.04
N ARG A 139 -7.02 -16.37 7.73
CA ARG A 139 -6.20 -16.78 6.59
C ARG A 139 -4.73 -16.62 6.90
N ARG A 140 -3.90 -17.40 6.22
CA ARG A 140 -2.45 -17.22 6.21
C ARG A 140 -2.08 -15.96 5.42
N ASN A 141 -0.84 -15.50 5.59
CA ASN A 141 -0.33 -14.33 4.90
C ASN A 141 -0.41 -14.51 3.38
N VAL A 142 -1.26 -13.71 2.74
CA VAL A 142 -1.55 -13.78 1.29
C VAL A 142 -0.38 -13.35 0.41
N ALA A 143 0.63 -12.67 0.97
CA ALA A 143 1.86 -12.35 0.26
C ALA A 143 2.86 -13.52 0.23
N LYS A 144 2.64 -14.57 1.05
CA LYS A 144 3.52 -15.74 1.16
C LYS A 144 2.92 -17.01 0.57
N CYS A 145 1.59 -17.10 0.52
CA CYS A 145 0.88 -18.27 0.02
C CYS A 145 -0.51 -17.88 -0.49
N GLU A 146 -1.03 -18.66 -1.45
CA GLU A 146 -2.40 -18.52 -1.92
C GLU A 146 -3.40 -18.81 -0.78
N PRO A 147 -4.48 -18.02 -0.64
CA PRO A 147 -5.46 -18.23 0.42
C PRO A 147 -6.34 -19.45 0.14
N GLU A 148 -6.50 -20.30 1.14
CA GLU A 148 -7.52 -21.35 1.14
C GLU A 148 -8.89 -20.73 1.43
N THR A 149 -9.82 -20.81 0.48
CA THR A 149 -11.12 -20.11 0.53
C THR A 149 -12.11 -20.66 1.56
N GLN A 150 -11.91 -21.87 2.06
CA GLN A 150 -12.81 -22.54 3.02
C GLN A 150 -12.17 -22.83 4.38
N SER A 151 -10.90 -22.48 4.54
CA SER A 151 -10.14 -22.73 5.78
C SER A 151 -10.26 -21.52 6.72
N GLY A 152 -10.06 -21.76 8.01
CA GLY A 152 -10.09 -20.72 9.04
C GLY A 152 -11.47 -20.45 9.64
N GLU A 153 -11.46 -19.79 10.79
CA GLU A 153 -12.64 -19.45 11.57
C GLU A 153 -13.45 -18.34 10.88
N PRO A 154 -14.77 -18.50 10.71
CA PRO A 154 -15.61 -17.50 10.08
C PRO A 154 -15.97 -16.37 11.04
N ILE A 155 -15.93 -15.15 10.53
CA ILE A 155 -16.22 -13.90 11.23
C ILE A 155 -17.19 -13.08 10.36
N GLU A 156 -18.30 -12.61 10.93
CA GLU A 156 -19.33 -11.85 10.21
C GLU A 156 -19.13 -10.34 10.33
N ILE A 157 -18.62 -9.70 9.29
CA ILE A 157 -18.36 -8.25 9.28
C ILE A 157 -19.41 -7.49 8.48
N GLU A 158 -19.71 -6.26 8.87
CA GLU A 158 -20.54 -5.35 8.07
C GLU A 158 -19.69 -4.53 7.10
N VAL A 159 -20.07 -4.53 5.83
CA VAL A 159 -19.35 -3.80 4.78
C VAL A 159 -20.29 -2.97 3.90
N ALA A 160 -19.82 -1.80 3.49
CA ALA A 160 -20.38 -1.08 2.34
C ALA A 160 -19.84 -1.71 1.04
N LYS A 161 -20.73 -1.98 0.10
CA LYS A 161 -20.35 -2.54 -1.22
C LYS A 161 -20.43 -1.47 -2.29
N PHE A 162 -19.38 -1.37 -3.10
CA PHE A 162 -19.32 -0.42 -4.20
C PHE A 162 -18.72 -1.08 -5.45
N ALA A 163 -19.36 -0.91 -6.61
CA ALA A 163 -18.82 -1.40 -7.88
C ALA A 163 -17.88 -0.34 -8.46
N LEU A 164 -16.60 -0.67 -8.54
CA LEU A 164 -15.56 0.17 -9.13
C LEU A 164 -15.14 -0.39 -10.49
N ASP A 165 -14.91 0.47 -11.47
CA ASP A 165 -14.42 0.06 -12.77
C ASP A 165 -12.98 -0.46 -12.69
N THR A 166 -12.70 -1.45 -13.54
CA THR A 166 -11.39 -2.09 -13.58
C THR A 166 -10.30 -1.14 -14.07
N GLU A 167 -10.63 -0.17 -14.93
CA GLU A 167 -9.67 0.83 -15.45
C GLU A 167 -9.09 1.70 -14.32
N THR A 168 -9.92 2.13 -13.37
CA THR A 168 -9.48 2.83 -12.16
C THR A 168 -8.53 1.96 -11.35
N LEU A 169 -8.86 0.69 -11.13
CA LEU A 169 -8.01 -0.23 -10.36
C LEU A 169 -6.63 -0.41 -11.03
N LEU A 170 -6.59 -0.59 -12.35
CA LEU A 170 -5.35 -0.67 -13.12
C LEU A 170 -4.53 0.62 -13.04
N THR A 171 -5.19 1.78 -13.02
CA THR A 171 -4.52 3.08 -12.82
C THR A 171 -3.87 3.14 -11.44
N VAL A 172 -4.56 2.70 -10.39
CA VAL A 172 -4.02 2.64 -9.02
C VAL A 172 -2.84 1.67 -8.92
N GLU A 173 -2.89 0.51 -9.60
CA GLU A 173 -1.73 -0.38 -9.68
C GLU A 173 -0.54 0.28 -10.36
N ALA A 174 -0.78 0.99 -11.47
CA ALA A 174 0.27 1.68 -12.22
C ALA A 174 0.94 2.82 -11.43
N MET A 175 0.21 3.47 -10.52
CA MET A 175 0.78 4.45 -9.58
C MET A 175 1.75 3.82 -8.57
N GLY A 176 1.67 2.50 -8.37
CA GLY A 176 2.55 1.74 -7.51
C GLY A 176 2.15 1.79 -6.03
N ALA A 177 2.60 0.78 -5.28
CA ALA A 177 2.20 0.62 -3.89
C ALA A 177 2.68 1.75 -2.96
N ALA A 178 3.71 2.51 -3.36
CA ALA A 178 4.29 3.61 -2.58
C ALA A 178 3.41 4.86 -2.55
N VAL A 179 2.48 5.01 -3.51
CA VAL A 179 1.58 6.16 -3.66
C VAL A 179 0.19 5.74 -3.20
N PRO A 180 -0.23 6.09 -1.97
CA PRO A 180 -1.51 5.65 -1.43
C PRO A 180 -2.67 6.34 -2.16
N VAL A 181 -3.61 5.54 -2.65
CA VAL A 181 -4.88 5.99 -3.20
C VAL A 181 -6.01 5.49 -2.31
N LEU A 182 -6.77 6.42 -1.75
CA LEU A 182 -7.94 6.15 -0.91
C LEU A 182 -9.21 6.25 -1.75
N LEU A 183 -10.03 5.21 -1.73
CA LEU A 183 -11.42 5.30 -2.17
C LEU A 183 -12.26 5.79 -0.99
N CYS A 184 -12.91 6.93 -1.14
CA CYS A 184 -13.90 7.45 -0.22
C CYS A 184 -15.31 7.25 -0.81
N TYR A 185 -16.14 6.48 -0.12
CA TYR A 185 -17.54 6.24 -0.49
C TYR A 185 -18.48 7.01 0.46
N VAL A 186 -19.14 8.02 -0.07
CA VAL A 186 -19.91 9.01 0.68
C VAL A 186 -21.40 8.67 0.68
N ASP A 187 -21.98 8.56 1.87
CA ASP A 187 -23.42 8.62 2.11
C ASP A 187 -23.84 10.10 2.24
N LEU A 188 -24.56 10.62 1.25
CA LEU A 188 -25.00 12.01 1.24
C LEU A 188 -26.11 12.31 2.25
N SER A 189 -26.92 11.32 2.65
CA SER A 189 -28.01 11.54 3.61
C SER A 189 -27.50 11.62 5.04
N ALA A 190 -26.49 10.81 5.37
CA ALA A 190 -25.88 10.77 6.70
C ALA A 190 -24.61 11.64 6.81
N GLU A 191 -24.12 12.19 5.70
CA GLU A 191 -22.79 12.82 5.57
C GLU A 191 -21.66 11.94 6.14
N LYS A 192 -21.79 10.62 5.97
CA LYS A 192 -20.82 9.62 6.45
C LYS A 192 -19.93 9.19 5.30
N VAL A 193 -18.62 9.09 5.56
CA VAL A 193 -17.62 8.75 4.55
C VAL A 193 -16.96 7.45 4.95
N TYR A 194 -17.13 6.40 4.15
CA TYR A 194 -16.41 5.14 4.30
C TYR A 194 -15.14 5.15 3.46
N TYR A 195 -14.05 4.53 3.92
CA TYR A 195 -12.81 4.53 3.14
C TYR A 195 -12.07 3.19 3.08
N VAL A 196 -11.29 3.00 2.01
CA VAL A 196 -10.32 1.91 1.91
C VAL A 196 -9.12 2.34 1.06
N CYS A 197 -7.91 1.90 1.42
CA CYS A 197 -6.74 2.09 0.56
C CYS A 197 -6.80 1.10 -0.61
N LEU A 198 -6.93 1.61 -1.84
CA LEU A 198 -7.07 0.80 -3.04
C LEU A 198 -5.81 -0.01 -3.35
N ASN A 199 -4.60 0.53 -3.16
CA ASN A 199 -3.36 -0.23 -3.39
C ASN A 199 -3.29 -1.49 -2.50
N ASP A 200 -3.69 -1.35 -1.24
CA ASP A 200 -3.71 -2.44 -0.28
C ASP A 200 -4.86 -3.39 -0.56
N TYR A 201 -6.04 -2.87 -0.89
CA TYR A 201 -7.17 -3.70 -1.29
C TYR A 201 -6.83 -4.59 -2.48
N ILE A 202 -6.19 -4.02 -3.51
CA ILE A 202 -5.81 -4.76 -4.72
C ILE A 202 -4.89 -5.93 -4.34
N THR A 203 -3.84 -5.66 -3.58
CA THR A 203 -2.82 -6.67 -3.25
C THR A 203 -3.23 -7.66 -2.14
N LYS A 204 -4.07 -7.25 -1.19
CA LYS A 204 -4.43 -8.04 0.00
C LYS A 204 -5.82 -8.66 -0.06
N ALA A 205 -6.76 -8.04 -0.77
CA ALA A 205 -8.16 -8.46 -0.77
C ALA A 205 -8.70 -8.85 -2.17
N LEU A 206 -8.10 -8.33 -3.25
CA LEU A 206 -8.57 -8.61 -4.61
C LEU A 206 -7.74 -9.70 -5.30
N LEU A 207 -6.47 -9.42 -5.59
CA LEU A 207 -5.57 -10.32 -6.33
C LEU A 207 -5.50 -11.73 -5.75
N PRO A 208 -5.42 -11.94 -4.41
CA PRO A 208 -5.35 -13.30 -3.86
C PRO A 208 -6.56 -14.17 -4.16
N TYR A 209 -7.73 -13.59 -4.44
CA TYR A 209 -8.97 -14.34 -4.72
C TYR A 209 -9.49 -14.17 -6.15
N LYS A 210 -9.07 -13.12 -6.85
CA LYS A 210 -9.48 -12.78 -8.21
C LYS A 210 -8.25 -12.27 -8.99
N PRO A 211 -7.30 -13.16 -9.33
CA PRO A 211 -6.07 -12.76 -10.03
C PRO A 211 -6.31 -12.25 -11.45
N THR A 212 -7.49 -12.52 -12.04
CA THR A 212 -7.87 -12.12 -13.41
C THR A 212 -8.97 -11.05 -13.44
N TYR A 213 -8.96 -10.14 -12.46
CA TYR A 213 -10.00 -9.12 -12.32
C TYR A 213 -9.96 -8.05 -13.43
N GLU A 214 -8.82 -7.92 -14.11
CA GLU A 214 -8.58 -7.03 -15.25
C GLU A 214 -9.58 -7.22 -16.40
N GLY A 215 -10.12 -8.44 -16.56
CA GLY A 215 -11.10 -8.77 -17.60
C GLY A 215 -12.57 -8.53 -17.24
N GLN A 216 -12.89 -8.11 -16.01
CA GLN A 216 -14.28 -8.10 -15.50
C GLN A 216 -15.06 -6.81 -15.79
N GLY A 217 -14.39 -5.75 -16.25
CA GLY A 217 -14.96 -4.41 -16.47
C GLY A 217 -15.30 -3.64 -15.18
N SER A 218 -15.80 -4.34 -14.16
CA SER A 218 -15.98 -3.79 -12.81
C SER A 218 -15.79 -4.84 -11.74
N VAL A 219 -15.41 -4.40 -10.54
CA VAL A 219 -15.20 -5.22 -9.35
C VAL A 219 -15.99 -4.63 -8.19
N THR A 220 -16.66 -5.48 -7.41
CA THR A 220 -17.27 -5.05 -6.15
C THR A 220 -16.20 -4.95 -5.06
N ILE A 221 -15.93 -3.71 -4.62
CA ILE A 221 -15.09 -3.37 -3.49
C ILE A 221 -15.95 -3.46 -2.21
N MET A 222 -15.39 -4.08 -1.18
CA MET A 222 -15.98 -4.19 0.15
C MET A 222 -15.23 -3.28 1.11
N ILE A 223 -15.94 -2.34 1.72
CA ILE A 223 -15.38 -1.36 2.65
C ILE A 223 -15.92 -1.66 4.05
N PRO A 224 -15.08 -2.01 5.04
CA PRO A 224 -15.53 -2.20 6.43
C PRO A 224 -16.35 -1.02 6.95
N SER A 225 -17.43 -1.30 7.68
CA SER A 225 -18.33 -0.27 8.23
C SER A 225 -17.69 0.63 9.29
N TRP A 226 -16.59 0.17 9.91
CA TRP A 226 -15.81 0.91 10.88
C TRP A 226 -14.68 1.74 10.25
N ASN A 227 -14.41 1.58 8.96
CA ASN A 227 -13.50 2.47 8.23
C ASN A 227 -14.23 3.77 7.89
N VAL A 228 -14.36 4.65 8.86
CA VAL A 228 -15.07 5.92 8.72
C VAL A 228 -14.07 7.07 8.77
N LEU A 229 -14.13 7.95 7.78
CA LEU A 229 -13.34 9.17 7.78
C LEU A 229 -13.99 10.17 8.73
N ASP A 230 -13.41 10.33 9.91
CA ASP A 230 -13.81 11.29 10.94
C ASP A 230 -12.56 11.88 11.60
N CYS A 231 -12.31 13.17 11.37
CA CYS A 231 -11.18 13.89 11.97
C CYS A 231 -11.23 14.00 13.49
N THR A 232 -12.37 13.66 14.11
CA THR A 232 -12.54 13.67 15.56
C THR A 232 -12.46 12.27 16.19
N ASP A 233 -12.21 11.24 15.38
CA ASP A 233 -12.03 9.87 15.82
C ASP A 233 -10.52 9.50 15.82
N PRO A 234 -9.97 8.87 16.87
CA PRO A 234 -8.55 8.50 16.91
C PRO A 234 -8.11 7.60 15.75
N SER A 235 -8.99 6.85 15.11
CA SER A 235 -8.67 6.02 13.94
C SER A 235 -8.12 6.78 12.73
N ILE A 236 -8.36 8.09 12.66
CA ILE A 236 -7.82 8.96 11.58
C ILE A 236 -6.29 8.87 11.51
N THR A 237 -5.63 8.52 12.64
CA THR A 237 -4.23 8.11 12.81
C THR A 237 -3.70 7.21 11.70
N TYR A 238 -4.51 6.26 11.22
CA TYR A 238 -4.12 5.35 10.15
C TYR A 238 -3.79 6.09 8.83
N LEU A 239 -4.46 7.21 8.55
CA LEU A 239 -4.21 7.99 7.34
C LEU A 239 -2.85 8.70 7.36
N TRP A 240 -2.35 9.11 8.54
CA TRP A 240 -0.97 9.59 8.66
C TRP A 240 0.03 8.47 8.31
N LEU A 241 -0.19 7.25 8.83
CA LEU A 241 0.64 6.09 8.47
C LEU A 241 0.61 5.81 6.96
N LEU A 242 -0.55 5.94 6.32
CA LEU A 242 -0.67 5.82 4.87
C LEU A 242 0.12 6.90 4.14
N ALA A 243 -0.04 8.18 4.49
CA ALA A 243 0.61 9.29 3.80
C ALA A 243 2.15 9.23 3.88
N ARG A 244 2.68 8.64 4.96
CA ARG A 244 4.11 8.43 5.19
C ARG A 244 4.72 7.26 4.38
N ARG A 245 3.90 6.47 3.69
CA ARG A 245 4.31 5.23 3.01
C ARG A 245 5.53 5.37 2.10
N GLY A 246 5.63 6.45 1.33
CA GLY A 246 6.79 6.69 0.46
C GLY A 246 8.10 6.74 1.25
N LYS A 247 8.11 7.42 2.41
CA LYS A 247 9.28 7.47 3.31
C LYS A 247 9.57 6.11 3.93
N TYR A 248 8.54 5.38 4.34
CA TYR A 248 8.70 4.04 4.90
C TYR A 248 9.34 3.08 3.89
N TYR A 249 8.85 3.03 2.65
CA TYR A 249 9.44 2.16 1.64
C TYR A 249 10.89 2.52 1.32
N ALA A 250 11.22 3.81 1.25
CA ALA A 250 12.61 4.25 1.09
C ALA A 250 13.48 3.79 2.28
N ALA A 251 12.99 3.95 3.51
CA ALA A 251 13.69 3.52 4.71
C ALA A 251 13.87 2.00 4.78
N PHE A 252 12.85 1.21 4.48
CA PHE A 252 12.91 -0.25 4.50
C PHE A 252 13.94 -0.78 3.51
N ASN A 253 13.96 -0.23 2.29
CA ASN A 253 14.98 -0.57 1.30
C ASN A 253 16.39 -0.22 1.79
N MET A 254 16.57 0.95 2.39
CA MET A 254 17.85 1.37 2.95
C MET A 254 18.29 0.45 4.11
N PHE A 255 17.41 0.12 5.05
CA PHE A 255 17.74 -0.78 6.15
C PHE A 255 18.08 -2.20 5.68
N GLY A 256 17.35 -2.70 4.68
CA GLY A 256 17.65 -3.99 4.06
C GLY A 256 19.04 -4.02 3.42
N TYR A 257 19.39 -2.98 2.67
CA TYR A 257 20.73 -2.81 2.12
C TYR A 257 21.79 -2.75 3.24
N GLN A 258 21.63 -1.85 4.20
CA GLN A 258 22.60 -1.65 5.30
C GLN A 258 22.84 -2.92 6.11
N TYR A 259 21.78 -3.68 6.42
CA TYR A 259 21.91 -4.95 7.12
C TYR A 259 22.72 -5.98 6.31
N ASN A 260 22.45 -6.12 5.01
CA ASN A 260 23.16 -7.06 4.16
C ASN A 260 24.65 -6.69 4.01
N GLU A 261 24.97 -5.41 3.85
CA GLU A 261 26.36 -4.94 3.78
C GLU A 261 27.11 -5.17 5.10
N LEU A 262 26.46 -4.98 6.26
CA LEU A 262 27.07 -5.28 7.56
C LEU A 262 27.31 -6.78 7.77
N MET A 263 26.39 -7.62 7.31
CA MET A 263 26.55 -9.09 7.32
C MET A 263 27.75 -9.51 6.45
N TRP A 264 27.91 -8.92 5.27
CA TRP A 264 29.05 -9.17 4.40
C TRP A 264 30.37 -8.64 4.99
N ALA A 265 30.36 -7.42 5.55
CA ALA A 265 31.53 -6.83 6.18
C ALA A 265 32.02 -7.66 7.38
N GLN A 266 31.12 -8.31 8.12
CA GLN A 266 31.49 -9.20 9.23
C GLN A 266 32.35 -10.39 8.76
N SER A 267 32.08 -10.94 7.56
CA SER A 267 32.86 -12.08 7.04
C SER A 267 34.15 -11.65 6.36
N GLU A 268 34.12 -10.54 5.62
CA GLU A 268 35.26 -10.10 4.79
C GLU A 268 36.27 -9.23 5.53
N HIS A 269 35.86 -8.57 6.62
CA HIS A 269 36.70 -7.72 7.44
C HIS A 269 36.74 -8.25 8.89
N PRO A 270 37.44 -9.37 9.14
CA PRO A 270 37.56 -9.91 10.48
C PRO A 270 38.40 -9.00 11.38
N ASN A 271 38.12 -9.04 12.69
CA ASN A 271 38.93 -8.35 13.69
C ASN A 271 40.35 -8.94 13.70
N LEU A 272 41.36 -8.10 13.93
CA LEU A 272 42.75 -8.55 14.03
C LEU A 272 43.06 -8.97 15.47
N VAL A 273 43.48 -10.22 15.67
CA VAL A 273 43.88 -10.73 17.00
C VAL A 273 45.27 -10.23 17.35
N HIS A 274 45.47 -9.79 18.59
CA HIS A 274 46.80 -9.37 19.07
C HIS A 274 47.72 -10.58 19.25
N GLU A 275 48.98 -10.49 18.80
CA GLU A 275 49.93 -11.60 18.82
C GLU A 275 50.22 -12.11 20.25
N ASP A 276 50.49 -11.19 21.17
CA ASP A 276 50.84 -11.54 22.57
C ASP A 276 49.63 -11.72 23.51
N HIS A 277 48.45 -11.31 23.08
CA HIS A 277 47.24 -11.22 23.91
C HIS A 277 46.02 -11.70 23.12
N PRO A 278 45.84 -13.02 22.93
CA PRO A 278 44.77 -13.57 22.09
C PRO A 278 43.35 -13.17 22.52
N GLU A 279 43.19 -12.77 23.79
CA GLU A 279 41.96 -12.22 24.36
C GLU A 279 41.66 -10.78 23.90
N MET A 280 42.61 -10.11 23.26
CA MET A 280 42.50 -8.75 22.76
C MET A 280 42.46 -8.73 21.23
N VAL A 281 41.57 -7.93 20.68
CA VAL A 281 41.43 -7.74 19.22
C VAL A 281 41.36 -6.27 18.87
N LEU A 282 41.83 -5.94 17.67
CA LEU A 282 41.59 -4.67 17.01
C LEU A 282 40.33 -4.81 16.14
N PRO A 283 39.24 -4.07 16.43
CA PRO A 283 38.04 -4.11 15.60
C PRO A 283 38.34 -3.70 14.16
N ALA A 284 37.68 -4.35 13.20
CA ALA A 284 37.82 -4.01 11.79
C ALA A 284 37.41 -2.55 11.52
N ALA A 285 38.35 -1.76 11.00
CA ALA A 285 38.17 -0.31 10.80
C ALA A 285 37.10 0.00 9.74
N GLU A 286 37.04 -0.82 8.70
CA GLU A 286 36.07 -0.76 7.61
C GLU A 286 34.65 -0.98 8.15
N MET A 287 34.47 -2.01 8.98
CA MET A 287 33.17 -2.31 9.60
C MET A 287 32.72 -1.19 10.54
N LEU A 288 33.61 -0.65 11.38
CA LEU A 288 33.28 0.49 12.27
C LEU A 288 32.91 1.75 11.48
N THR A 289 33.63 2.02 10.39
CA THR A 289 33.36 3.17 9.51
C THR A 289 32.00 3.02 8.82
N MET A 290 31.71 1.83 8.29
CA MET A 290 30.42 1.49 7.68
C MET A 290 29.28 1.64 8.69
N ALA A 291 29.41 1.04 9.89
CA ALA A 291 28.43 1.12 10.96
C ALA A 291 28.11 2.59 11.33
N ARG A 292 29.15 3.41 11.50
CA ARG A 292 28.98 4.85 11.81
C ARG A 292 28.24 5.60 10.71
N SER A 293 28.56 5.33 9.44
CA SER A 293 27.88 5.94 8.29
C SER A 293 26.40 5.52 8.21
N PHE A 294 26.13 4.23 8.43
CA PHE A 294 24.77 3.69 8.39
C PHE A 294 23.93 4.20 9.56
N LEU A 295 24.45 4.23 10.78
CA LEU A 295 23.75 4.78 11.94
C LEU A 295 23.40 6.26 11.72
N ARG A 296 24.35 7.06 11.22
CA ARG A 296 24.12 8.48 10.91
C ARG A 296 23.02 8.68 9.88
N SER A 297 23.03 7.92 8.79
CA SER A 297 22.02 8.04 7.73
C SER A 297 20.65 7.52 8.18
N ALA A 298 20.61 6.38 8.87
CA ALA A 298 19.39 5.79 9.43
C ALA A 298 18.70 6.74 10.43
N LEU A 299 19.44 7.26 11.40
CA LEU A 299 18.88 8.12 12.45
C LEU A 299 18.43 9.50 11.93
N ARG A 300 18.92 9.94 10.77
CA ARG A 300 18.50 11.19 10.13
C ARG A 300 17.15 11.08 9.39
N LEU A 301 16.64 9.87 9.16
CA LEU A 301 15.37 9.70 8.45
C LEU A 301 14.20 10.36 9.20
N SER A 302 13.36 11.09 8.46
CA SER A 302 12.13 11.70 8.98
C SER A 302 10.98 10.69 9.08
N ILE A 303 11.23 9.56 9.74
CA ILE A 303 10.24 8.49 9.99
C ILE A 303 10.05 8.18 11.47
N TRP A 304 10.99 8.64 12.31
CA TRP A 304 11.08 8.22 13.70
C TRP A 304 10.14 8.96 14.65
N GLY A 305 9.94 10.24 14.38
CA GLY A 305 8.96 11.03 15.11
C GLY A 305 7.54 10.54 14.81
N PRO A 306 6.59 10.72 15.74
CA PRO A 306 5.18 10.54 15.42
C PRO A 306 4.79 11.37 14.18
N ALA A 307 3.76 10.95 13.45
CA ALA A 307 3.02 11.85 12.54
C ALA A 307 1.69 12.08 13.24
N GLY A 308 1.60 13.12 14.08
CA GLY A 308 0.46 13.28 14.99
C GLY A 308 0.27 12.05 15.89
N PRO A 309 -0.96 11.61 16.21
CA PRO A 309 -1.18 10.39 17.01
C PRO A 309 -0.75 9.08 16.33
N GLY A 310 -0.29 9.17 15.06
CA GLY A 310 0.15 8.15 14.08
C GLY A 310 1.23 7.15 14.47
N TYR A 311 1.39 6.79 15.75
CA TYR A 311 2.60 6.12 16.20
C TYR A 311 2.56 4.60 15.98
N TRP A 312 3.46 4.12 15.10
CA TRP A 312 3.71 2.70 14.93
C TRP A 312 4.84 2.26 15.89
N ALA A 313 4.46 1.69 17.03
CA ALA A 313 5.34 1.40 18.16
C ALA A 313 6.70 0.74 17.84
N PRO A 314 6.80 -0.24 16.92
CA PRO A 314 8.07 -0.85 16.53
C PRO A 314 9.13 0.14 16.03
N LEU A 315 8.74 1.31 15.50
CA LEU A 315 9.69 2.32 15.05
C LEU A 315 10.56 2.86 16.19
N GLY A 316 9.97 3.22 17.33
CA GLY A 316 10.75 3.80 18.43
C GLY A 316 11.60 2.76 19.14
N ASP A 317 11.21 1.49 19.18
CA ASP A 317 12.06 0.43 19.73
C ASP A 317 13.32 0.23 18.86
N VAL A 318 13.15 0.25 17.53
CA VAL A 318 14.29 0.23 16.61
C VAL A 318 15.13 1.49 16.75
N GLN A 319 14.50 2.67 16.79
CA GLN A 319 15.23 3.95 16.92
C GLN A 319 16.08 3.99 18.19
N LYS A 320 15.52 3.60 19.34
CA LYS A 320 16.23 3.54 20.62
C LYS A 320 17.45 2.64 20.53
N HIS A 321 17.33 1.49 19.87
CA HIS A 321 18.45 0.57 19.67
C HIS A 321 19.53 1.19 18.76
N LEU A 322 19.15 1.85 17.67
CA LEU A 322 20.12 2.53 16.79
C LEU A 322 20.81 3.72 17.48
N LEU A 323 20.10 4.48 18.31
CA LEU A 323 20.68 5.55 19.14
C LEU A 323 21.69 4.98 20.13
N PHE A 324 21.32 3.92 20.85
CA PHE A 324 22.24 3.22 21.75
C PHE A 324 23.52 2.77 21.02
N LEU A 325 23.39 2.17 19.83
CA LEU A 325 24.54 1.76 19.02
C LEU A 325 25.41 2.96 18.59
N GLN A 326 24.82 4.10 18.24
CA GLN A 326 25.54 5.31 17.86
C GLN A 326 26.40 5.84 19.01
N GLU A 327 25.88 5.79 20.25
CA GLU A 327 26.58 6.25 21.45
C GLU A 327 27.69 5.28 21.91
N HIS A 328 27.53 3.98 21.64
CA HIS A 328 28.40 2.92 22.16
C HIS A 328 29.29 2.27 21.09
N LEU A 329 29.53 2.96 19.98
CA LEU A 329 30.47 2.53 18.93
C LEU A 329 31.89 2.35 19.50
N PRO A 330 32.56 1.20 19.26
CA PRO A 330 33.95 1.02 19.62
C PRO A 330 34.85 2.12 19.02
N PRO A 331 35.83 2.63 19.77
CA PRO A 331 36.80 3.57 19.23
C PRO A 331 37.65 2.89 18.17
N ALA A 332 37.82 3.56 17.03
CA ALA A 332 38.68 3.08 15.95
C ALA A 332 40.15 3.04 16.40
N GLY A 333 40.89 2.02 15.97
CA GLY A 333 42.33 1.91 16.23
C GLY A 333 42.70 1.47 17.67
N ARG A 334 41.73 1.09 18.50
CA ARG A 334 41.96 0.67 19.89
C ARG A 334 41.85 -0.84 20.06
N LEU A 335 42.80 -1.45 20.77
CA LEU A 335 42.70 -2.84 21.24
C LEU A 335 41.63 -2.96 22.31
N LEU A 336 40.75 -3.94 22.15
CA LEU A 336 39.63 -4.22 23.05
C LEU A 336 39.54 -5.71 23.34
N PRO A 337 38.96 -6.12 24.48
CA PRO A 337 38.67 -7.52 24.75
C PRO A 337 37.80 -8.12 23.62
N ALA A 338 38.17 -9.31 23.13
CA ALA A 338 37.49 -10.01 22.05
C ALA A 338 35.98 -10.19 22.33
N VAL A 339 35.63 -10.42 23.59
CA VAL A 339 34.25 -10.57 24.06
C VAL A 339 33.45 -9.28 23.88
N GLU A 340 34.02 -8.11 24.20
CA GLU A 340 33.36 -6.81 24.03
C GLU A 340 33.09 -6.51 22.55
N VAL A 341 34.07 -6.82 21.68
CA VAL A 341 33.93 -6.62 20.24
C VAL A 341 32.87 -7.56 19.64
N ALA A 342 32.85 -8.82 20.06
CA ALA A 342 31.84 -9.79 19.64
C ALA A 342 30.43 -9.38 20.09
N GLN A 343 30.29 -8.91 21.34
CA GLN A 343 29.02 -8.38 21.85
C GLN A 343 28.56 -7.17 21.02
N TYR A 344 29.44 -6.20 20.77
CA TYR A 344 29.10 -5.05 19.94
C TYR A 344 28.67 -5.47 18.53
N GLN A 345 29.41 -6.35 17.86
CA GLN A 345 29.05 -6.84 16.53
C GLN A 345 27.68 -7.53 16.53
N HIS A 346 27.38 -8.32 17.57
CA HIS A 346 26.07 -8.94 17.76
C HIS A 346 24.96 -7.89 17.90
N TYR A 347 25.13 -6.90 18.78
CA TYR A 347 24.14 -5.83 18.95
C TYR A 347 23.95 -4.99 17.68
N LEU A 348 25.03 -4.68 16.96
CA LEU A 348 24.97 -3.96 15.70
C LEU A 348 24.13 -4.71 14.66
N LEU A 349 24.45 -5.98 14.45
CA LEU A 349 23.71 -6.81 13.49
C LEU A 349 22.27 -7.02 13.91
N ASP A 350 21.98 -7.22 15.20
CA ASP A 350 20.62 -7.32 15.70
C ASP A 350 19.83 -6.01 15.49
N GLY A 351 20.44 -4.85 15.76
CA GLY A 351 19.82 -3.54 15.54
C GLY A 351 19.42 -3.33 14.08
N PHE A 352 20.33 -3.57 13.14
CA PHE A 352 20.03 -3.46 11.71
C PHE A 352 19.11 -4.57 11.20
N ARG A 353 19.16 -5.78 11.76
CA ARG A 353 18.20 -6.86 11.47
C ARG A 353 16.78 -6.46 11.84
N ARG A 354 16.59 -5.87 13.03
CA ARG A 354 15.29 -5.36 13.48
C ARG A 354 14.80 -4.22 12.58
N ALA A 355 15.67 -3.28 12.22
CA ALA A 355 15.35 -2.22 11.29
C ALA A 355 14.92 -2.77 9.91
N ALA A 356 15.65 -3.73 9.36
CA ALA A 356 15.31 -4.40 8.11
C ALA A 356 13.98 -5.18 8.20
N ASN A 357 13.62 -5.68 9.38
CA ASN A 357 12.37 -6.39 9.60
C ASN A 357 11.14 -5.47 9.64
N LEU A 358 11.31 -4.15 9.83
CA LEU A 358 10.19 -3.20 9.80
C LEU A 358 9.39 -3.29 8.50
N GLY A 359 10.06 -3.44 7.36
CA GLY A 359 9.38 -3.57 6.07
C GLY A 359 8.46 -4.79 6.00
N ARG A 360 8.85 -5.91 6.62
CA ARG A 360 8.02 -7.11 6.71
C ARG A 360 6.82 -6.88 7.62
N MET A 361 7.04 -6.32 8.81
CA MET A 361 5.94 -6.02 9.74
C MET A 361 4.91 -5.06 9.13
N TYR A 362 5.38 -4.04 8.43
CA TYR A 362 4.51 -3.09 7.73
C TYR A 362 3.67 -3.78 6.64
N GLU A 363 4.31 -4.61 5.81
CA GLU A 363 3.66 -5.35 4.73
C GLU A 363 2.63 -6.38 5.22
N GLU A 364 2.89 -7.01 6.36
CA GLU A 364 2.08 -8.10 6.90
C GLU A 364 0.94 -7.62 7.82
N LEU A 365 1.14 -6.52 8.55
CA LEU A 365 0.19 -6.04 9.55
C LEU A 365 -0.45 -4.72 9.13
N VAL A 366 0.35 -3.68 8.90
CA VAL A 366 -0.14 -2.30 8.70
C VAL A 366 -0.98 -2.20 7.42
N ARG A 367 -0.56 -2.87 6.34
CA ARG A 367 -1.31 -2.87 5.07
C ARG A 367 -2.59 -3.71 5.10
N GLU A 368 -2.79 -4.55 6.11
CA GLU A 368 -4.02 -5.33 6.30
C GLU A 368 -4.99 -4.68 7.30
N TRP A 369 -4.52 -3.73 8.11
CA TRP A 369 -5.23 -3.21 9.30
C TRP A 369 -6.66 -2.71 9.02
N ARG A 370 -6.88 -2.09 7.86
CA ARG A 370 -8.18 -1.52 7.46
C ARG A 370 -8.81 -2.24 6.26
N MET A 371 -8.47 -3.51 6.03
CA MET A 371 -9.03 -4.32 4.95
C MET A 371 -10.29 -5.08 5.40
N PRO A 372 -11.16 -5.55 4.50
CA PRO A 372 -12.30 -6.40 4.87
C PRO A 372 -11.83 -7.85 5.12
N THR A 373 -11.03 -8.05 6.17
CA THR A 373 -10.40 -9.33 6.50
C THR A 373 -10.63 -9.68 7.97
N ALA A 374 -10.54 -10.97 8.29
CA ALA A 374 -10.61 -11.43 9.68
C ALA A 374 -9.50 -10.83 10.55
N LEU A 375 -8.30 -10.66 9.98
CA LEU A 375 -7.17 -10.04 10.69
C LEU A 375 -7.48 -8.58 11.07
N ALA A 376 -8.02 -7.78 10.14
CA ALA A 376 -8.42 -6.40 10.42
C ALA A 376 -9.47 -6.32 11.52
N ALA A 377 -10.48 -7.20 11.50
CA ALA A 377 -11.53 -7.24 12.51
C ALA A 377 -10.99 -7.53 13.92
N LEU A 378 -9.87 -8.25 14.04
CA LEU A 378 -9.22 -8.57 15.32
C LEU A 378 -8.21 -7.51 15.78
N LEU A 379 -7.60 -6.77 14.86
CA LEU A 379 -6.51 -5.83 15.17
C LEU A 379 -6.96 -4.37 15.32
N ASP A 380 -8.14 -4.01 14.84
CA ASP A 380 -8.56 -2.62 14.71
C ASP A 380 -9.49 -2.12 15.83
N PHE A 381 -9.65 -2.92 16.87
CA PHE A 381 -10.41 -2.54 18.07
C PHE A 381 -9.56 -1.66 18.99
N ASP A 382 -10.12 -0.52 19.39
CA ASP A 382 -9.57 0.35 20.44
C ASP A 382 -10.73 0.99 21.20
N GLU A 383 -10.69 0.98 22.54
CA GLU A 383 -11.73 1.57 23.40
C GLU A 383 -11.93 3.07 23.15
N GLY A 384 -10.90 3.78 22.67
CA GLY A 384 -10.96 5.18 22.30
C GLY A 384 -11.60 5.46 20.94
N ASN A 385 -11.76 4.46 20.07
CA ASN A 385 -12.39 4.64 18.75
C ASN A 385 -13.92 4.71 18.89
N LYS A 386 -14.56 5.62 18.13
CA LYS A 386 -16.02 5.67 17.98
C LYS A 386 -16.51 4.60 17.02
N TYR A 387 -15.67 4.23 16.06
CA TYR A 387 -15.96 3.23 15.04
C TYR A 387 -15.03 2.04 15.21
N ASN A 388 -15.56 0.97 15.80
CA ASN A 388 -14.83 -0.27 16.04
C ASN A 388 -15.35 -1.40 15.15
N PRO A 389 -14.51 -2.40 14.85
CA PRO A 389 -15.00 -3.68 14.34
C PRO A 389 -16.01 -4.30 15.32
N PRO A 390 -16.82 -5.27 14.87
CA PRO A 390 -17.73 -5.98 15.76
C PRO A 390 -16.95 -6.57 16.94
N ASP A 391 -17.57 -6.56 18.12
CA ASP A 391 -16.93 -7.05 19.34
C ASP A 391 -16.70 -8.57 19.23
N TYR A 392 -15.45 -8.96 19.00
CA TYR A 392 -15.00 -10.35 19.06
C TYR A 392 -14.11 -10.43 20.28
N ALA A 393 -14.71 -10.70 21.44
CA ALA A 393 -13.95 -11.04 22.63
C ALA A 393 -13.04 -12.23 22.30
N PRO A 394 -11.70 -12.11 22.40
CA PRO A 394 -10.82 -13.26 22.29
C PRO A 394 -11.01 -14.25 23.45
#